data_AF-A5ZUW0-F1
#
_entry.id   AF-A5ZUW0-F1
#
_cell.length_a   1.000
_cell.length_b   1.000
_cell.length_c   1.000
_cell.angle_alpha   90.00
_cell.angle_beta   90.00
_cell.angle_gamma   90.00
#
_symmetry.space_group_name_H-M   'P 1'
#
loop_
_entity.id
_entity.type
_entity.pdbx_description
1 polymer ?
#
loop_
_entity_poly.entity_id
_entity_poly.type
_entity_poly.pdbx_seq_one_letter_code
_entity_poly.pdbx_strand_id
1 'polypeptide(L)'
;MDSVVGQTLKDIEIICVDDGSTDGSLDILREYAAEDNRIQIIEQKNAGAGAARNNGMRHATGKYLSFLDSDDFFEPRMLEKAYDLAEKDQADFVAYKSDQYHTEKKQFVSADWVIHENEIPPYHPFNHRQMTGNVFKVFVGWAWDKLFLKEFVDKYHLTFQEQRTSNDLLFVFSAVVLAKKIIRCTDGSCSSATRCQGFSVKNKRVFLGLFLSCSDGTSGQTQRGGPVRRTGKRLYQLCTAFFTVELQHPVRTDKNKTERQAERRMVQRTRCRRKE
;
A
#
# COMPACT_ATOMS: atom_id res chain seq x y z
N MET A 1 -0.30 13.50 2.86
CA MET A 1 0.62 13.43 4.01
C MET A 1 -0.03 13.93 5.29
N ASP A 2 -0.50 15.19 5.36
CA ASP A 2 -1.15 15.72 6.58
C ASP A 2 -2.25 14.81 7.16
N SER A 3 -3.08 14.22 6.32
CA SER A 3 -4.14 13.28 6.71
C SER A 3 -3.63 12.01 7.39
N VAL A 4 -2.42 11.55 7.05
CA VAL A 4 -1.82 10.32 7.58
C VAL A 4 -0.99 10.60 8.82
N VAL A 5 -0.16 11.65 8.80
CA VAL A 5 0.60 12.09 9.97
C VAL A 5 -0.35 12.52 11.10
N GLY A 6 -1.46 13.15 10.76
CA GLY A 6 -2.50 13.65 11.67
C GLY A 6 -3.43 12.59 12.26
N GLN A 7 -3.25 11.30 11.94
CA GLN A 7 -4.10 10.22 12.47
C GLN A 7 -4.06 10.16 14.01
N THR A 8 -5.19 9.82 14.64
CA THR A 8 -5.27 9.66 16.10
C THR A 8 -4.49 8.45 16.59
N LEU A 9 -4.48 7.36 15.82
CA LEU A 9 -3.61 6.21 16.05
C LEU A 9 -2.15 6.62 15.80
N LYS A 10 -1.31 6.57 16.85
CA LYS A 10 0.09 6.99 16.78
C LYS A 10 1.08 5.86 16.53
N ASP A 11 0.73 4.65 16.96
CA ASP A 11 1.55 3.46 16.79
C ASP A 11 1.43 2.90 15.36
N ILE A 12 2.03 3.63 14.42
CA ILE A 12 1.98 3.38 12.98
C ILE A 12 3.38 3.66 12.40
N GLU A 13 3.77 2.89 11.40
CA GLU A 13 4.89 3.22 10.51
C GLU A 13 4.34 3.65 9.14
N ILE A 14 4.94 4.67 8.55
CA ILE A 14 4.49 5.30 7.31
C ILE A 14 5.55 5.03 6.25
N ILE A 15 5.31 4.09 5.35
CA ILE A 15 6.27 3.72 4.30
C ILE A 15 5.86 4.37 2.98
N CYS A 16 6.60 5.40 2.61
CA CYS A 16 6.45 6.11 1.35
C CYS A 16 7.37 5.47 0.30
N VAL A 17 6.80 4.87 -0.75
CA VAL A 17 7.57 4.34 -1.87
C VAL A 17 7.50 5.32 -3.03
N ASP A 18 8.64 5.97 -3.32
CA ASP A 18 8.81 6.79 -4.51
C ASP A 18 9.20 5.92 -5.71
N ASP A 19 8.31 5.83 -6.69
CA ASP A 19 8.42 5.03 -7.90
C ASP A 19 9.07 5.81 -9.06
N GLY A 20 10.16 6.52 -8.75
CA GLY A 20 10.91 7.32 -9.72
C GLY A 20 10.18 8.60 -10.10
N SER A 21 9.77 9.38 -9.10
CA SER A 21 9.20 10.71 -9.34
C SER A 21 10.24 11.62 -9.99
N THR A 22 9.78 12.46 -10.90
CA THR A 22 10.61 13.45 -11.61
C THR A 22 10.20 14.88 -11.30
N ASP A 23 9.32 15.04 -10.31
CA ASP A 23 8.84 16.30 -9.77
C ASP A 23 9.32 16.45 -8.31
N GLY A 24 8.81 17.45 -7.60
CA GLY A 24 9.19 17.72 -6.20
C GLY A 24 8.61 16.74 -5.17
N SER A 25 7.99 15.63 -5.58
CA SER A 25 7.32 14.72 -4.64
C SER A 25 8.28 14.12 -3.61
N LEU A 26 9.48 13.71 -4.03
CA LEU A 26 10.48 13.15 -3.13
C LEU A 26 10.99 14.16 -2.11
N ASP A 27 11.15 15.42 -2.51
CA ASP A 27 11.57 16.48 -1.60
C ASP A 27 10.52 16.75 -0.53
N ILE A 28 9.23 16.77 -0.92
CA ILE A 28 8.11 16.86 0.04
C ILE A 28 8.15 15.70 1.03
N LEU A 29 8.34 14.46 0.57
CA LEU A 29 8.44 13.30 1.47
C LEU A 29 9.59 13.45 2.47
N ARG A 30 10.75 13.96 2.02
CA ARG A 30 11.92 14.21 2.88
C ARG A 30 11.65 15.29 3.92
N GLU A 31 10.91 16.35 3.58
CA GLU A 31 10.48 17.36 4.55
C GLU A 31 9.63 16.74 5.66
N TYR A 32 8.63 15.92 5.31
CA TYR A 32 7.81 15.23 6.32
C TYR A 32 8.64 14.23 7.15
N ALA A 33 9.54 13.47 6.52
CA ALA A 33 10.38 12.50 7.25
C ALA A 33 11.39 13.16 8.20
N ALA A 34 11.76 14.42 7.95
CA ALA A 34 12.59 15.20 8.88
C ALA A 34 11.81 15.60 10.15
N GLU A 35 10.49 15.68 10.09
CA GLU A 35 9.62 16.09 11.20
C GLU A 35 8.95 14.92 11.92
N ASP A 36 8.73 13.78 11.23
CA ASP A 36 8.06 12.60 11.76
C ASP A 36 8.90 11.33 11.54
N ASN A 37 9.44 10.79 12.62
CA ASN A 37 10.31 9.61 12.62
C ASN A 37 9.58 8.30 12.26
N ARG A 38 8.25 8.32 12.17
CA ARG A 38 7.47 7.18 11.69
C ARG A 38 7.57 7.01 10.18
N ILE A 39 8.06 8.03 9.45
CA ILE A 39 8.11 8.02 7.99
C ILE A 39 9.41 7.39 7.50
N GLN A 40 9.26 6.32 6.74
CA GLN A 40 10.33 5.69 5.98
C GLN A 40 10.13 5.96 4.49
N ILE A 41 11.17 6.42 3.81
CA ILE A 41 11.16 6.65 2.37
C ILE A 41 11.94 5.54 1.69
N ILE A 42 11.34 4.95 0.66
CA ILE A 42 11.96 3.94 -0.19
C ILE A 42 11.94 4.48 -1.62
N GLU A 43 13.12 4.68 -2.20
CA GLU A 43 13.26 5.09 -3.58
C GLU A 43 13.44 3.85 -4.46
N GLN A 44 12.71 3.78 -5.58
CA GLN A 44 12.90 2.73 -6.58
C GLN A 44 12.83 3.32 -8.00
N LYS A 45 13.39 2.59 -8.97
CA LYS A 45 13.17 2.89 -10.37
C LYS A 45 11.70 2.60 -10.72
N ASN A 46 11.10 3.46 -11.54
CA ASN A 46 9.71 3.31 -11.98
C ASN A 46 9.40 1.88 -12.45
N ALA A 47 8.50 1.23 -11.71
CA ALA A 47 8.02 -0.13 -11.93
C ALA A 47 6.49 -0.25 -11.78
N GLY A 48 5.81 0.86 -11.47
CA GLY A 48 4.36 0.95 -11.36
C GLY A 48 3.83 0.67 -9.95
N ALA A 49 2.54 0.98 -9.77
CA ALA A 49 1.84 0.92 -8.48
C ALA A 49 1.93 -0.42 -7.77
N GLY A 50 1.71 -1.51 -8.50
CA GLY A 50 1.75 -2.85 -7.91
C GLY A 50 3.15 -3.18 -7.37
N ALA A 51 4.20 -2.87 -8.15
CA ALA A 51 5.59 -3.08 -7.73
C ALA A 51 5.95 -2.23 -6.52
N ALA A 52 5.54 -0.95 -6.50
CA ALA A 52 5.76 -0.05 -5.37
C ALA A 52 5.05 -0.54 -4.08
N ARG A 53 3.78 -0.96 -4.16
CA ARG A 53 3.05 -1.53 -3.01
C ARG A 53 3.71 -2.81 -2.51
N ASN A 54 4.10 -3.72 -3.41
CA ASN A 54 4.85 -4.92 -3.06
C ASN A 54 6.17 -4.58 -2.37
N ASN A 55 6.87 -3.52 -2.82
CA ASN A 55 8.12 -3.08 -2.18
C ASN A 55 7.88 -2.52 -0.78
N GLY A 56 6.82 -1.73 -0.60
CA GLY A 56 6.39 -1.26 0.73
C GLY A 56 6.04 -2.42 1.66
N MET A 57 5.25 -3.39 1.19
CA MET A 57 4.88 -4.57 1.99
C MET A 57 6.09 -5.40 2.45
N ARG A 58 7.15 -5.47 1.65
CA ARG A 58 8.39 -6.18 2.06
C ARG A 58 9.13 -5.50 3.21
N HIS A 59 8.99 -4.19 3.35
CA HIS A 59 9.65 -3.41 4.41
C HIS A 59 8.75 -3.22 5.63
N ALA A 60 7.44 -3.44 5.48
CA ALA A 60 6.48 -3.35 6.56
C ALA A 60 6.77 -4.35 7.68
N THR A 61 6.79 -3.85 8.92
CA THR A 61 6.95 -4.62 10.14
C THR A 61 5.67 -4.72 10.97
N GLY A 62 4.66 -3.93 10.63
CA GLY A 62 3.38 -3.88 11.32
C GLY A 62 2.54 -5.15 11.26
N LYS A 63 1.68 -5.33 12.28
CA LYS A 63 0.64 -6.36 12.36
C LYS A 63 -0.41 -6.22 11.26
N TYR A 64 -0.76 -4.99 10.88
CA TYR A 64 -1.72 -4.72 9.79
C TYR A 64 -1.12 -3.88 8.66
N LEU A 65 -1.67 -4.03 7.46
CA LEU A 65 -1.33 -3.30 6.25
C LEU A 65 -2.54 -2.47 5.80
N SER A 66 -2.34 -1.17 5.57
CA SER A 66 -3.29 -0.27 4.90
C SER A 66 -2.59 0.40 3.73
N PHE A 67 -3.31 0.59 2.63
CA PHE A 67 -2.76 1.21 1.43
C PHE A 67 -3.42 2.56 1.23
N LEU A 68 -2.67 3.56 0.75
CA LEU A 68 -3.24 4.84 0.38
C LEU A 68 -2.55 5.36 -0.88
N ASP A 69 -3.36 5.74 -1.86
CA ASP A 69 -2.86 6.42 -3.05
C ASP A 69 -2.52 7.88 -2.72
N SER A 70 -1.50 8.44 -3.37
CA SER A 70 -1.00 9.80 -3.07
C SER A 70 -2.01 10.92 -3.33
N ASP A 71 -3.04 10.66 -4.14
CA ASP A 71 -4.13 11.59 -4.47
C ASP A 71 -5.32 11.52 -3.50
N ASP A 72 -5.28 10.62 -2.53
CA ASP A 72 -6.37 10.35 -1.59
C ASP A 72 -6.01 10.73 -0.14
N PHE A 73 -6.99 10.68 0.75
CA PHE A 73 -6.79 10.98 2.16
C PHE A 73 -7.72 10.18 3.09
N PHE A 74 -7.28 10.03 4.33
CA PHE A 74 -8.04 9.40 5.40
C PHE A 74 -8.66 10.43 6.34
N GLU A 75 -9.84 10.12 6.87
CA GLU A 75 -10.39 10.83 8.03
C GLU A 75 -9.51 10.62 9.27
N PRO A 76 -9.41 11.60 10.20
CA PRO A 76 -8.43 11.57 11.29
C PRO A 76 -8.48 10.35 12.23
N ARG A 77 -9.64 9.71 12.36
CA ARG A 77 -9.87 8.54 13.23
C ARG A 77 -10.03 7.23 12.47
N MET A 78 -9.81 7.24 11.15
CA MET A 78 -10.11 6.10 10.30
C MET A 78 -9.32 4.86 10.76
N LEU A 79 -8.00 5.01 10.92
CA LEU A 79 -7.13 3.88 11.26
C LEU A 79 -7.35 3.36 12.67
N GLU A 80 -7.57 4.26 13.64
CA GLU A 80 -7.90 3.90 15.03
C GLU A 80 -9.13 2.99 15.04
N LYS A 81 -10.19 3.37 14.34
CA LYS A 81 -11.43 2.58 14.27
C LYS A 81 -11.26 1.28 13.51
N ALA A 82 -10.57 1.30 12.37
CA ALA A 82 -10.31 0.09 11.60
C ALA A 82 -9.47 -0.91 12.41
N TYR A 83 -8.47 -0.43 13.13
CA TYR A 83 -7.64 -1.22 14.04
C TYR A 83 -8.46 -1.80 15.19
N ASP A 84 -9.24 -0.98 15.90
CA ASP A 84 -10.06 -1.43 17.03
C ASP A 84 -11.06 -2.53 16.61
N LEU A 85 -11.67 -2.39 15.43
CA LEU A 85 -12.54 -3.42 14.86
C LEU A 85 -11.77 -4.69 14.50
N ALA A 86 -10.60 -4.55 13.88
CA ALA A 86 -9.77 -5.68 13.49
C ALA A 86 -9.32 -6.49 14.72
N GLU A 87 -8.91 -5.83 15.80
CA GLU A 87 -8.49 -6.47 17.05
C GLU A 87 -9.67 -7.07 17.81
N LYS A 88 -10.79 -6.35 17.93
CA LYS A 88 -11.95 -6.82 18.69
C LYS A 88 -12.47 -8.18 18.23
N ASP A 89 -12.57 -8.36 16.91
CA ASP A 89 -13.17 -9.54 16.30
C ASP A 89 -12.13 -10.45 15.61
N GLN A 90 -10.84 -10.08 15.70
CA GLN A 90 -9.69 -10.79 15.13
C GLN A 90 -9.87 -10.99 13.61
N ALA A 91 -10.05 -9.89 12.88
CA ALA A 91 -10.35 -9.87 11.45
C ALA A 91 -9.12 -10.23 10.58
N ASP A 92 -9.36 -10.95 9.48
CA ASP A 92 -8.37 -11.10 8.41
C ASP A 92 -8.25 -9.79 7.62
N PHE A 93 -9.37 -9.10 7.39
CA PHE A 93 -9.36 -7.72 6.94
C PHE A 93 -10.64 -6.97 7.34
N VAL A 94 -10.53 -5.65 7.43
CA VAL A 94 -11.62 -4.71 7.65
C VAL A 94 -11.81 -3.88 6.38
N ALA A 95 -13.01 -3.85 5.83
CA ALA A 95 -13.40 -2.91 4.77
C ALA A 95 -14.08 -1.68 5.38
N TYR A 96 -13.76 -0.49 4.89
CA TYR A 96 -14.36 0.76 5.33
C TYR A 96 -14.87 1.59 4.15
N LYS A 97 -15.83 2.48 4.43
CA LYS A 97 -16.49 3.25 3.37
C LYS A 97 -15.48 4.19 2.72
N SER A 98 -15.64 4.41 1.42
CA SER A 98 -14.96 5.49 0.73
C SER A 98 -15.93 6.42 0.06
N ASP A 99 -15.75 7.74 0.24
CA ASP A 99 -16.57 8.77 -0.41
C ASP A 99 -15.77 9.54 -1.46
N GLN A 100 -16.46 10.21 -2.36
CA GLN A 100 -15.83 11.06 -3.39
C GLN A 100 -15.71 12.49 -2.88
N TYR A 101 -14.52 13.08 -3.00
CA TYR A 101 -14.26 14.47 -2.67
C TYR A 101 -14.10 15.33 -3.92
N HIS A 102 -15.06 16.22 -4.16
CA HIS A 102 -15.00 17.22 -5.22
C HIS A 102 -14.13 18.39 -4.80
N THR A 103 -12.90 18.44 -5.32
CA THR A 103 -11.90 19.45 -4.93
C THR A 103 -12.38 20.88 -5.21
N GLU A 104 -13.02 21.12 -6.37
CA GLU A 104 -13.49 22.45 -6.77
C GLU A 104 -14.62 22.97 -5.86
N LYS A 105 -15.56 22.10 -5.51
CA LYS A 105 -16.73 22.44 -4.69
C LYS A 105 -16.44 22.30 -3.19
N LYS A 106 -15.32 21.69 -2.82
CA LYS A 106 -14.95 21.29 -1.45
C LYS A 106 -16.05 20.48 -0.77
N GLN A 107 -16.66 19.56 -1.51
CA GLN A 107 -17.83 18.80 -1.06
C GLN A 107 -17.57 17.30 -1.17
N PHE A 108 -18.09 16.56 -0.20
CA PHE A 108 -18.15 15.11 -0.23
C PHE A 108 -19.43 14.65 -0.93
N VAL A 109 -19.30 13.60 -1.73
CA VAL A 109 -20.39 12.90 -2.37
C VAL A 109 -20.31 11.45 -1.94
N SER A 110 -21.39 10.97 -1.35
CA SER A 110 -21.53 9.59 -0.90
C SER A 110 -21.33 8.62 -2.07
N ALA A 111 -20.43 7.65 -1.91
CA ALA A 111 -20.22 6.60 -2.91
C ALA A 111 -20.75 5.25 -2.41
N ASP A 112 -22.07 5.16 -2.26
CA ASP A 112 -22.75 3.96 -1.72
C ASP A 112 -22.62 2.71 -2.61
N TRP A 113 -22.04 2.85 -3.80
CA TRP A 113 -21.71 1.75 -4.70
C TRP A 113 -20.36 1.08 -4.39
N VAL A 114 -19.54 1.65 -3.49
CA VAL A 114 -18.23 1.09 -3.14
C VAL A 114 -18.37 -0.21 -2.34
N ILE A 115 -19.40 -0.28 -1.50
CA ILE A 115 -19.77 -1.46 -0.72
C ILE A 115 -21.24 -1.73 -0.94
N HIS A 116 -21.56 -2.87 -1.54
CA HIS A 116 -22.94 -3.28 -1.76
C HIS A 116 -23.55 -3.86 -0.47
N GLU A 117 -24.06 -2.97 0.39
CA GLU A 117 -24.57 -3.31 1.73
C GLU A 117 -25.63 -4.41 1.74
N ASN A 118 -26.49 -4.45 0.71
CA ASN A 118 -27.54 -5.47 0.61
C ASN A 118 -26.99 -6.89 0.38
N GLU A 119 -25.72 -7.02 -0.01
CA GLU A 119 -25.06 -8.31 -0.26
C GLU A 119 -24.25 -8.80 0.94
N ILE A 120 -24.20 -8.01 2.02
CA ILE A 120 -23.45 -8.29 3.25
C ILE A 120 -24.42 -8.74 4.34
N PRO A 121 -24.10 -9.82 5.09
CA PRO A 121 -24.93 -10.24 6.21
C PRO A 121 -24.96 -9.17 7.32
N PRO A 122 -26.06 -9.06 8.10
CA PRO A 122 -26.19 -8.04 9.13
C PRO A 122 -25.30 -8.28 10.37
N TYR A 123 -24.55 -9.37 10.41
CA TYR A 123 -23.69 -9.78 11.52
C TYR A 123 -22.23 -9.89 11.09
N HIS A 124 -21.33 -9.69 12.06
CA HIS A 124 -19.89 -9.67 11.87
C HIS A 124 -19.24 -10.55 12.95
N PRO A 125 -18.07 -11.17 12.67
CA PRO A 125 -17.42 -11.25 11.36
C PRO A 125 -18.16 -12.21 10.41
N PHE A 126 -17.91 -12.09 9.11
CA PHE A 126 -18.46 -12.98 8.08
C PHE A 126 -17.39 -13.40 7.07
N ASN A 127 -17.70 -14.31 6.15
CA ASN A 127 -16.85 -14.67 5.02
C ASN A 127 -17.65 -14.68 3.70
N HIS A 128 -16.96 -14.90 2.59
CA HIS A 128 -17.56 -14.88 1.25
C HIS A 128 -18.75 -15.82 1.06
N ARG A 129 -18.83 -16.94 1.80
CA ARG A 129 -19.94 -17.91 1.67
C ARG A 129 -21.24 -17.41 2.29
N GLN A 130 -21.14 -16.39 3.14
CA GLN A 130 -22.28 -15.78 3.84
C GLN A 130 -22.75 -14.48 3.17
N MET A 131 -22.01 -14.01 2.15
CA MET A 131 -22.47 -12.93 1.28
C MET A 131 -23.58 -13.45 0.38
N THR A 132 -24.55 -12.60 0.06
CA THR A 132 -25.49 -12.89 -1.01
C THR A 132 -24.93 -12.42 -2.35
N GLY A 133 -25.45 -12.98 -3.44
CA GLY A 133 -25.07 -12.53 -4.78
C GLY A 133 -23.64 -12.91 -5.20
N ASN A 134 -23.04 -12.05 -6.03
CA ASN A 134 -21.72 -12.27 -6.59
C ASN A 134 -20.65 -11.65 -5.70
N VAL A 135 -19.80 -12.48 -5.11
CA VAL A 135 -18.67 -12.07 -4.25
C VAL A 135 -17.79 -10.98 -4.87
N PHE A 136 -17.63 -10.98 -6.20
CA PHE A 136 -16.82 -9.99 -6.92
C PHE A 136 -17.51 -8.63 -7.11
N LYS A 137 -18.77 -8.49 -6.66
CA LYS A 137 -19.53 -7.24 -6.68
C LYS A 137 -19.73 -6.63 -5.30
N VAL A 138 -19.49 -7.39 -4.22
CA VAL A 138 -19.76 -6.91 -2.85
C VAL A 138 -18.87 -5.72 -2.50
N PHE A 139 -17.58 -5.82 -2.84
CA PHE A 139 -16.59 -4.77 -2.67
C PHE A 139 -16.04 -4.36 -4.02
N VAL A 140 -15.73 -3.08 -4.16
CA VAL A 140 -14.83 -2.66 -5.23
C VAL A 140 -13.43 -3.24 -4.96
N GLY A 141 -12.77 -3.70 -6.03
CA GLY A 141 -11.46 -4.35 -6.00
C GLY A 141 -10.28 -3.41 -5.71
N TRP A 142 -10.50 -2.36 -4.91
CA TRP A 142 -9.47 -1.44 -4.43
C TRP A 142 -8.84 -1.95 -3.13
N ALA A 143 -7.58 -1.58 -2.91
CA ALA A 143 -6.87 -1.96 -1.69
C ALA A 143 -6.87 -0.85 -0.62
N TRP A 144 -7.14 0.40 -0.99
CA TRP A 144 -6.98 1.56 -0.11
C TRP A 144 -8.17 1.82 0.84
N ASP A 145 -9.29 1.16 0.58
CA ASP A 145 -10.51 1.15 1.39
C ASP A 145 -10.53 -0.03 2.40
N LYS A 146 -9.37 -0.65 2.64
CA LYS A 146 -9.24 -1.87 3.45
C LYS A 146 -8.00 -1.87 4.35
N LEU A 147 -8.15 -2.48 5.51
CA LEU A 147 -7.06 -2.80 6.45
C LEU A 147 -6.89 -4.33 6.51
N PHE A 148 -5.71 -4.85 6.20
CA PHE A 148 -5.43 -6.28 6.10
C PHE A 148 -4.51 -6.76 7.23
N LEU A 149 -4.78 -7.92 7.81
CA LEU A 149 -3.84 -8.58 8.72
C LEU A 149 -2.62 -9.04 7.92
N LYS A 150 -1.41 -8.63 8.34
CA LYS A 150 -0.16 -8.95 7.63
C LYS A 150 0.09 -10.46 7.59
N GLU A 151 -0.13 -11.15 8.70
CA GLU A 151 0.01 -12.62 8.76
C GLU A 151 -0.90 -13.31 7.75
N PHE A 152 -2.12 -12.81 7.56
CA PHE A 152 -3.05 -13.32 6.54
C PHE A 152 -2.53 -13.09 5.13
N VAL A 153 -2.03 -11.89 4.83
CA VAL A 153 -1.44 -11.53 3.54
C VAL A 153 -0.22 -12.41 3.22
N ASP A 154 0.67 -12.58 4.20
CA ASP A 154 1.89 -13.40 4.06
C ASP A 154 1.55 -14.89 3.87
N LYS A 155 0.62 -15.41 4.68
CA LYS A 155 0.18 -16.81 4.64
C LYS A 155 -0.34 -17.25 3.28
N TYR A 156 -1.07 -16.36 2.60
CA TYR A 156 -1.64 -16.64 1.28
C TYR A 156 -0.83 -16.04 0.12
N HIS A 157 0.34 -15.45 0.41
CA HIS A 157 1.22 -14.83 -0.57
C HIS A 157 0.49 -13.82 -1.47
N LEU A 158 -0.35 -12.97 -0.87
CA LEU A 158 -1.11 -11.98 -1.63
C LEU A 158 -0.16 -10.88 -2.12
N THR A 159 -0.08 -10.71 -3.44
CA THR A 159 0.78 -9.71 -4.08
C THR A 159 0.05 -8.94 -5.16
N PHE A 160 0.39 -7.66 -5.33
CA PHE A 160 -0.12 -6.84 -6.43
C PHE A 160 0.55 -7.25 -7.75
N GLN A 161 -0.22 -7.28 -8.82
CA GLN A 161 0.31 -7.65 -10.14
C GLN A 161 1.10 -6.49 -10.76
N GLU A 162 2.11 -6.80 -11.56
CA GLU A 162 2.88 -5.79 -12.32
C GLU A 162 2.10 -5.32 -13.58
N GLN A 163 0.86 -4.90 -13.36
CA GLN A 163 -0.04 -4.36 -14.37
C GLN A 163 -0.16 -2.85 -14.21
N ARG A 164 -0.19 -2.13 -15.34
CA ARG A 164 -0.30 -0.67 -15.34
C ARG A 164 -1.57 -0.18 -14.63
N THR A 165 -2.69 -0.87 -14.84
CA THR A 165 -4.00 -0.55 -14.25
C THR A 165 -4.60 -1.81 -13.65
N SER A 166 -5.45 -1.65 -12.64
CA SER A 166 -6.19 -2.77 -12.03
C SER A 166 -5.28 -3.83 -11.38
N ASN A 167 -4.06 -3.46 -10.98
CA ASN A 167 -3.14 -4.36 -10.28
C ASN A 167 -3.65 -4.81 -8.90
N ASP A 168 -4.65 -4.12 -8.36
CA ASP A 168 -5.30 -4.41 -7.07
C ASP A 168 -6.27 -5.59 -7.15
N LEU A 169 -6.89 -5.84 -8.31
CA LEU A 169 -8.04 -6.75 -8.41
C LEU A 169 -7.70 -8.16 -7.93
N LEU A 170 -6.56 -8.72 -8.36
CA LEU A 170 -6.17 -10.07 -7.97
C LEU A 170 -5.89 -10.14 -6.46
N PHE A 171 -5.17 -9.16 -5.91
CA PHE A 171 -4.89 -9.09 -4.47
C PHE A 171 -6.19 -9.05 -3.67
N VAL A 172 -7.07 -8.11 -4.00
CA VAL A 172 -8.29 -7.82 -3.23
C VAL A 172 -9.30 -8.94 -3.34
N PHE A 173 -9.60 -9.44 -4.55
CA PHE A 173 -10.57 -10.51 -4.69
C PHE A 173 -10.06 -11.86 -4.16
N SER A 174 -8.76 -12.12 -4.22
CA SER A 174 -8.18 -13.27 -3.53
C SER A 174 -8.33 -13.12 -2.02
N ALA A 175 -8.08 -11.93 -1.46
CA ALA A 175 -8.29 -11.65 -0.04
C ALA A 175 -9.75 -11.90 0.37
N VAL A 176 -10.73 -11.40 -0.41
CA VAL A 176 -12.16 -11.59 -0.14
C VAL A 176 -12.54 -13.08 -0.10
N VAL A 177 -12.04 -13.87 -1.04
CA VAL A 177 -12.38 -15.30 -1.12
C VAL A 177 -11.65 -16.13 -0.06
N LEU A 178 -10.41 -15.77 0.30
CA LEU A 178 -9.59 -16.52 1.25
C LEU A 178 -9.84 -16.16 2.72
N ALA A 179 -10.35 -14.96 2.99
CA ALA A 179 -10.65 -14.50 4.33
C ALA A 179 -11.77 -15.33 4.98
N LYS A 180 -11.54 -15.69 6.24
CA LYS A 180 -12.51 -16.35 7.12
C LYS A 180 -13.27 -15.35 7.99
N LYS A 181 -12.66 -14.21 8.30
CA LYS A 181 -13.23 -13.15 9.13
C LYS A 181 -13.07 -11.79 8.46
N ILE A 182 -14.15 -11.36 7.84
CA ILE A 182 -14.31 -10.07 7.20
C ILE A 182 -15.19 -9.21 8.11
N ILE A 183 -14.80 -7.96 8.28
CA ILE A 183 -15.58 -6.94 8.99
C ILE A 183 -15.77 -5.78 8.05
N ARG A 184 -16.97 -5.21 8.04
CA ARG A 184 -17.25 -3.94 7.39
C ARG A 184 -17.50 -2.87 8.46
N CYS A 185 -16.77 -1.77 8.36
CA CYS A 185 -16.92 -0.60 9.22
C CYS A 185 -18.19 0.18 8.84
N THR A 186 -19.14 0.32 9.77
CA THR A 186 -20.39 1.09 9.59
C THR A 186 -20.25 2.57 9.95
N ASP A 187 -19.19 2.92 10.66
CA ASP A 187 -19.04 4.23 11.26
C ASP A 187 -18.63 5.25 10.19
N GLY A 188 -19.41 6.32 10.00
CA GLY A 188 -19.12 7.34 8.99
C GLY A 188 -17.76 8.03 9.19
N SER A 189 -17.20 8.01 10.39
CA SER A 189 -15.86 8.55 10.67
C SER A 189 -14.72 7.54 10.40
N CYS A 190 -15.08 6.33 9.99
CA CYS A 190 -14.20 5.28 9.48
C CYS A 190 -14.33 5.28 7.96
N SER A 191 -13.90 6.37 7.34
CA SER A 191 -13.98 6.55 5.89
C SER A 191 -12.70 7.11 5.30
N SER A 192 -12.43 6.70 4.07
CA SER A 192 -11.44 7.29 3.18
C SER A 192 -12.13 8.16 2.13
N ALA A 193 -11.41 9.11 1.57
CA ALA A 193 -11.95 9.98 0.54
C ALA A 193 -11.08 9.96 -0.71
N THR A 194 -11.70 9.65 -1.85
CA THR A 194 -11.05 9.71 -3.16
C THR A 194 -11.21 11.10 -3.74
N ARG A 195 -10.13 11.73 -4.21
CA ARG A 195 -10.27 13.00 -4.92
C ARG A 195 -10.81 12.77 -6.34
N CYS A 196 -11.96 13.37 -6.64
CA CYS A 196 -12.46 13.46 -8.00
C CYS A 196 -11.93 14.72 -8.66
N GLN A 197 -10.81 14.60 -9.36
CA GLN A 197 -10.50 15.42 -10.53
C GLN A 197 -10.69 14.54 -11.76
N GLY A 198 -11.21 15.09 -12.88
CA GLY A 198 -11.55 14.33 -14.09
C GLY A 198 -10.56 13.21 -14.36
N PHE A 199 -11.06 11.96 -14.36
CA PHE A 199 -10.32 10.70 -14.43
C PHE A 199 -8.99 10.83 -15.20
N SER A 200 -7.88 11.03 -14.48
CA SER A 200 -6.57 11.11 -15.10
C SER A 200 -5.62 10.22 -14.33
N VAL A 201 -5.50 8.98 -14.79
CA VAL A 201 -4.47 7.99 -14.43
C VAL A 201 -3.10 8.42 -15.00
N LYS A 202 -2.75 9.70 -14.87
CA LYS A 202 -1.48 10.23 -15.38
C LYS A 202 -0.57 10.52 -14.19
N ASN A 203 0.36 9.59 -13.97
CA ASN A 203 1.49 9.66 -13.04
C ASN A 203 1.19 9.50 -11.54
N LYS A 204 0.62 8.36 -11.13
CA LYS A 204 0.74 7.90 -9.73
C LYS A 204 2.15 7.33 -9.55
N ARG A 205 3.12 8.16 -9.13
CA ARG A 205 4.53 7.76 -8.89
C ARG A 205 4.93 7.76 -7.43
N VAL A 206 4.02 8.13 -6.52
CA VAL A 206 4.24 8.01 -5.09
C VAL A 206 3.14 7.12 -4.52
N PHE A 207 3.55 6.13 -3.74
CA PHE A 207 2.64 5.24 -3.03
C PHE A 207 2.89 5.36 -1.54
N LEU A 208 1.81 5.51 -0.79
CA LEU A 208 1.86 5.57 0.66
C LEU A 208 1.33 4.24 1.19
N GLY A 209 2.25 3.32 1.51
CA GLY A 209 1.91 2.15 2.30
C GLY A 209 1.93 2.53 3.77
N LEU A 210 0.79 2.42 4.44
CA LEU A 210 0.73 2.63 5.87
C LEU A 210 0.69 1.28 6.57
N PHE A 211 1.62 1.06 7.48
CA PHE A 211 1.76 -0.22 8.15
C PHE A 211 1.61 -0.01 9.65
N LEU A 212 0.82 -0.85 10.31
CA LEU A 212 0.42 -0.66 11.69
C LEU A 212 1.11 -1.72 12.53
N SER A 213 2.16 -1.36 13.27
CA SER A 213 2.73 -2.24 14.30
C SER A 213 2.16 -1.81 15.64
N CYS A 214 1.58 -2.73 16.40
CA CYS A 214 1.31 -2.50 17.80
C CYS A 214 1.95 -3.64 18.59
N SER A 215 2.93 -3.29 19.43
CA SER A 215 3.53 -4.23 20.37
C SER A 215 2.55 -4.51 21.50
N ASP A 216 2.24 -5.78 21.75
CA ASP A 216 1.38 -6.19 22.86
C ASP A 216 1.91 -5.67 24.21
N GLY A 217 1.20 -4.69 24.78
CA GLY A 217 1.05 -4.59 26.24
C GLY A 217 1.81 -3.49 27.00
N THR A 218 1.00 -2.69 27.71
CA THR A 218 1.19 -2.11 29.07
C THR A 218 1.84 -0.72 29.26
N SER A 219 0.93 0.20 29.63
CA SER A 219 1.08 1.30 30.59
C SER A 219 2.04 2.46 30.32
N GLY A 220 1.45 3.65 30.12
CA GLY A 220 1.63 4.71 31.10
C GLY A 220 2.31 6.01 30.65
N GLN A 221 1.54 7.08 30.78
CA GLN A 221 1.92 8.48 31.04
C GLN A 221 2.21 9.41 29.84
N THR A 222 1.15 10.16 29.56
CA THR A 222 1.09 11.54 29.09
C THR A 222 2.17 12.48 29.66
N GLN A 223 2.81 13.27 28.79
CA GLN A 223 3.21 14.65 29.11
C GLN A 223 2.93 15.61 27.96
N ARG A 224 2.45 16.80 28.33
CA ARG A 224 2.01 17.92 27.49
C ARG A 224 3.17 18.89 27.22
N GLY A 225 3.14 19.52 26.05
CA GLY A 225 3.24 20.98 25.94
C GLY A 225 4.47 21.58 25.24
N GLY A 226 4.22 22.54 24.33
CA GLY A 226 5.17 23.60 23.97
C GLY A 226 5.24 23.94 22.48
N PRO A 227 4.85 25.15 22.03
CA PRO A 227 4.80 25.53 20.62
C PRO A 227 6.14 26.12 20.15
N VAL A 228 6.55 25.89 18.89
CA VAL A 228 7.68 26.61 18.29
C VAL A 228 7.30 27.19 16.93
N ARG A 229 7.75 28.44 16.75
CA ARG A 229 7.34 29.47 15.79
C ARG A 229 7.97 29.29 14.41
N ARG A 230 7.23 29.80 13.40
CA ARG A 230 7.70 30.16 12.05
C ARG A 230 8.79 31.24 12.08
N THR A 231 9.84 31.03 11.28
CA THR A 231 10.65 32.01 10.53
C THR A 231 11.67 31.18 9.73
N GLY A 232 12.06 31.39 8.48
CA GLY A 232 11.84 32.40 7.46
C GLY A 232 12.95 32.21 6.41
N LYS A 233 12.59 32.28 5.11
CA LYS A 233 13.36 32.80 3.96
C LYS A 233 14.91 32.87 4.08
N ARG A 234 15.65 32.14 3.24
CA ARG A 234 16.34 32.64 2.00
C ARG A 234 17.53 31.77 1.54
N LEU A 235 17.62 31.74 0.21
CA LEU A 235 18.79 31.74 -0.67
C LEU A 235 19.67 30.48 -0.82
N TYR A 236 19.54 29.95 -2.04
CA TYR A 236 20.55 29.26 -2.83
C TYR A 236 21.96 29.84 -2.70
N GLN A 237 22.94 28.95 -2.51
CA GLN A 237 24.24 29.11 -3.14
C GLN A 237 24.89 27.74 -3.38
N LEU A 238 25.32 27.56 -4.64
CA LEU A 238 26.12 26.45 -5.12
C LEU A 238 27.38 26.24 -4.28
N CYS A 239 27.63 25.00 -3.87
CA CYS A 239 28.96 24.43 -3.77
C CYS A 239 28.81 22.91 -3.70
N THR A 240 29.25 22.21 -4.74
CA THR A 240 29.70 20.83 -4.53
C THR A 240 31.07 20.71 -5.17
N ALA A 241 32.05 20.80 -4.27
CA ALA A 241 33.43 20.43 -4.49
C ALA A 241 33.53 18.91 -4.69
N PHE A 242 34.50 18.53 -5.52
CA PHE A 242 35.09 17.20 -5.59
C PHE A 242 35.60 16.75 -4.22
N PHE A 243 35.50 15.45 -3.90
CA PHE A 243 36.65 14.65 -3.44
C PHE A 243 36.33 13.14 -3.55
N THR A 244 37.25 12.45 -4.20
CA THR A 244 37.41 11.00 -4.31
C THR A 244 37.92 10.39 -3.01
N VAL A 245 37.50 9.16 -2.68
CA VAL A 245 38.36 8.18 -2.01
C VAL A 245 38.22 6.84 -2.71
N GLU A 246 39.36 6.40 -3.21
CA GLU A 246 39.67 5.13 -3.87
C GLU A 246 40.14 4.13 -2.81
N LEU A 247 39.68 2.87 -2.84
CA LEU A 247 40.52 1.74 -2.46
C LEU A 247 40.21 0.51 -3.33
N GLN A 248 41.31 0.04 -3.92
CA GLN A 248 41.57 -1.02 -4.90
C GLN A 248 41.29 -2.45 -4.36
N HIS A 249 40.61 -3.34 -5.12
CA HIS A 249 41.14 -4.41 -6.01
C HIS A 249 40.99 -5.83 -5.38
N PRO A 250 41.17 -6.95 -6.10
CA PRO A 250 40.59 -7.35 -7.40
C PRO A 250 40.13 -8.85 -7.40
N VAL A 251 39.22 -9.28 -8.30
CA VAL A 251 39.16 -10.69 -8.73
C VAL A 251 38.85 -10.79 -10.24
N ARG A 252 39.88 -11.13 -11.02
CA ARG A 252 39.83 -11.84 -12.33
C ARG A 252 39.58 -13.33 -12.02
N THR A 253 38.89 -14.19 -12.76
CA THR A 253 38.69 -14.53 -14.20
C THR A 253 37.53 -15.58 -14.20
N ASP A 254 36.79 -15.92 -15.26
CA ASP A 254 37.25 -16.48 -16.53
C ASP A 254 36.05 -16.64 -17.51
N LYS A 255 36.30 -16.48 -18.80
CA LYS A 255 35.35 -16.73 -19.90
C LYS A 255 35.71 -18.08 -20.54
N ASN A 256 34.70 -18.76 -21.08
CA ASN A 256 34.76 -20.00 -21.88
C ASN A 256 34.73 -21.32 -21.09
N LYS A 257 33.52 -21.86 -20.90
CA LYS A 257 33.22 -23.30 -20.86
C LYS A 257 31.70 -23.50 -20.78
N THR A 258 31.03 -23.54 -21.93
CA THR A 258 29.90 -24.47 -22.24
C THR A 258 29.26 -24.09 -23.59
N GLU A 259 30.04 -24.19 -24.65
CA GLU A 259 29.55 -24.17 -26.04
C GLU A 259 29.69 -25.55 -26.72
N ARG A 260 29.78 -26.64 -25.92
CA ARG A 260 30.07 -27.99 -26.45
C ARG A 260 29.22 -29.14 -25.91
N GLN A 261 28.04 -28.89 -25.33
CA GLN A 261 27.18 -30.00 -24.84
C GLN A 261 25.67 -29.91 -25.09
N ALA A 262 25.17 -28.96 -25.91
CA ALA A 262 23.74 -28.97 -26.32
C ALA A 262 23.49 -29.44 -27.78
N GLU A 263 24.54 -29.80 -28.52
CA GLU A 263 24.47 -30.45 -29.85
C GLU A 263 24.01 -31.93 -29.80
N ARG A 264 23.44 -32.41 -28.68
CA ARG A 264 23.06 -33.83 -28.50
C ARG A 264 21.60 -34.12 -28.20
N ARG A 265 20.67 -33.16 -28.33
CA ARG A 265 19.23 -33.47 -28.34
C ARG A 265 18.43 -32.74 -29.43
N MET A 266 19.07 -32.50 -30.58
CA MET A 266 18.41 -32.23 -31.86
C MET A 266 18.09 -33.53 -32.64
N VAL A 267 18.07 -34.68 -31.94
CA VAL A 267 17.74 -36.01 -32.47
C VAL A 267 16.58 -36.59 -31.67
N GLN A 268 15.40 -35.97 -31.76
CA GLN A 268 14.12 -36.60 -31.38
C GLN A 268 12.89 -35.91 -31.98
N ARG A 269 13.06 -35.14 -33.06
CA ARG A 269 11.97 -34.65 -33.92
C ARG A 269 12.08 -35.23 -35.32
N THR A 270 12.13 -36.57 -35.44
CA THR A 270 11.95 -37.25 -36.73
C THR A 270 11.55 -38.74 -36.59
N ARG A 271 10.63 -39.08 -35.68
CA ARG A 271 9.98 -40.41 -35.64
C ARG A 271 8.71 -40.38 -34.79
N CYS A 272 7.64 -39.80 -35.32
CA CYS A 272 6.25 -40.13 -34.97
C CYS A 272 5.28 -39.48 -35.99
N ARG A 273 5.33 -39.96 -37.24
CA ARG A 273 4.15 -40.07 -38.10
C ARG A 273 3.93 -41.56 -38.31
N ARG A 274 2.71 -42.04 -38.03
CA ARG A 274 2.06 -43.32 -38.43
C ARG A 274 1.53 -44.15 -37.25
N LYS A 275 0.25 -44.54 -37.39
CA LYS A 275 -0.67 -45.27 -36.48
C LYS A 275 -1.32 -44.33 -35.44
N GLU A 276 -2.61 -44.02 -35.46
CA GLU A 276 -3.81 -44.61 -36.10
C GLU A 276 -4.70 -43.51 -36.72
#